data_AF-A0AAU9I6Y4-F1
#
_entry.id   AF-A0AAU9I6Y4-F1
#
_cell.length_a   1.000
_cell.length_b   1.000
_cell.length_c   1.000
_cell.angle_alpha   90.00
_cell.angle_beta   90.00
_cell.angle_gamma   90.00
#
_symmetry.space_group_name_H-M   'P 1'
#
loop_
_entity.id
_entity.type
_entity.pdbx_description
1 polymer ?
#
loop_
_entity_poly.entity_id
_entity_poly.type
_entity_poly.pdbx_seq_one_letter_code
_entity_poly.pdbx_strand_id
1 'polypeptide(L)'
;MSDSSTSALCCAKPVLLLLEHDFEDPKHAVRHFFCGHSWLLEATLPGIDRVRNRLEVRRIGFPRPRRDVIGLVGESDRSLPTLVTCSARCTGSAIAANHPSEGMAELRR
;
A
#
# COMPACT_ATOMS: atom_id res chain seq x y z
N MET A 1 -25.14 -11.73 -10.55
CA MET A 1 -24.79 -10.42 -9.97
C MET A 1 -23.31 -10.24 -10.22
N SER A 2 -22.99 -9.57 -11.32
CA SER A 2 -21.64 -9.53 -11.88
C SER A 2 -20.81 -8.52 -11.10
N ASP A 3 -19.67 -8.96 -10.58
CA ASP A 3 -18.70 -8.13 -9.85
C ASP A 3 -18.04 -7.12 -10.81
N SER A 4 -18.75 -6.01 -11.07
CA SER A 4 -18.24 -4.87 -11.83
C SER A 4 -16.96 -4.27 -11.23
N SER A 5 -16.67 -4.56 -9.96
CA SER A 5 -15.51 -4.03 -9.23
C SER A 5 -14.18 -4.66 -9.65
N THR A 6 -14.17 -5.90 -10.14
CA THR A 6 -12.91 -6.59 -10.53
C THR A 6 -12.38 -6.10 -11.88
N SER A 7 -13.26 -5.68 -12.79
CA SER A 7 -12.87 -5.30 -14.17
C SER A 7 -12.14 -3.94 -14.25
N ALA A 8 -12.26 -3.09 -13.23
CA ALA A 8 -11.60 -1.77 -13.19
C ALA A 8 -10.10 -1.86 -12.85
N LEU A 9 -9.65 -2.98 -12.28
CA LEU A 9 -8.29 -3.18 -11.79
C LEU A 9 -7.32 -3.70 -12.86
N CYS A 10 -7.71 -3.96 -14.11
CA CYS A 10 -6.76 -4.45 -15.13
C CYS A 10 -5.97 -3.35 -15.86
N CYS A 11 -6.37 -2.08 -15.75
CA CYS A 11 -5.72 -0.93 -16.40
C CYS A 11 -5.30 0.18 -15.41
N ALA A 12 -5.51 -0.03 -14.12
CA ALA A 12 -5.19 0.97 -13.10
C ALA A 12 -3.70 0.94 -12.73
N LYS A 13 -3.18 2.09 -12.28
CA LYS A 13 -1.83 2.14 -11.69
C LYS A 13 -1.84 1.36 -10.37
N PRO A 14 -0.75 0.67 -10.00
CA PRO A 14 -0.61 0.16 -8.65
C PRO A 14 -0.75 1.30 -7.63
N VAL A 15 -1.30 0.98 -6.46
CA VAL A 15 -1.57 1.95 -5.38
C VAL A 15 -0.76 1.56 -4.16
N LEU A 16 0.11 2.44 -3.70
CA LEU A 16 0.81 2.30 -2.42
C LEU A 16 0.04 3.05 -1.33
N LEU A 17 -0.40 2.30 -0.32
CA LEU A 17 -1.08 2.82 0.85
C LEU A 17 -0.06 3.03 1.96
N LEU A 18 0.06 4.27 2.42
CA LEU A 18 0.96 4.68 3.50
C LEU A 18 0.14 5.22 4.66
N LEU A 19 0.62 5.01 5.89
CA LEU A 19 0.02 5.67 7.04
C LEU A 19 0.43 7.15 7.05
N GLU A 20 -0.50 8.05 7.37
CA GLU A 20 -0.19 9.47 7.55
C GLU A 20 0.98 9.66 8.53
N HIS A 21 1.87 10.57 8.18
CA HIS A 21 2.88 11.05 9.10
C HIS A 21 2.16 11.95 10.10
N ASP A 22 2.38 11.73 11.39
CA ASP A 22 1.75 12.48 12.46
C ASP A 22 0.27 12.12 12.74
N PHE A 23 0.08 11.19 13.67
CA PHE A 23 -1.23 10.81 14.18
C PHE A 23 -1.22 10.61 15.69
N GLU A 24 -2.38 10.80 16.33
CA GLU A 24 -2.60 10.46 17.73
C GLU A 24 -3.09 9.01 17.87
N ASP A 25 -2.57 8.29 18.86
CA ASP A 25 -3.15 7.01 19.29
C ASP A 25 -4.07 7.26 20.49
N PRO A 26 -5.38 6.95 20.41
CA PRO A 26 -6.28 7.07 21.55
C PRO A 26 -5.81 6.32 22.81
N LYS A 27 -4.99 5.28 22.66
CA LYS A 27 -4.39 4.55 23.78
C LYS A 27 -3.21 5.29 24.42
N HIS A 28 -2.64 6.26 23.72
CA HIS A 28 -1.50 7.06 24.14
C HIS A 28 -1.78 8.55 23.85
N ALA A 29 -2.83 9.07 24.50
CA ALA A 29 -3.23 10.47 24.37
C ALA A 29 -2.05 11.43 24.66
N VAL A 30 -2.04 12.59 23.98
CA VAL A 30 -1.02 13.66 24.09
C VAL A 30 0.33 13.32 23.42
N ARG A 31 0.38 12.26 22.60
CA ARG A 31 1.57 11.95 21.79
C ARG A 31 1.21 11.77 20.33
N HIS A 32 2.09 12.30 19.50
CA HIS A 32 2.05 12.15 18.06
C HIS A 32 3.01 11.03 17.65
N PHE A 33 2.56 10.19 16.74
CA PHE A 33 3.28 9.00 16.29
C PHE A 33 3.45 9.03 14.77
N PHE A 34 4.42 8.25 14.31
CA PHE A 34 4.59 7.95 12.89
C PHE A 34 4.95 6.48 12.73
N CYS A 35 4.64 5.92 11.56
CA CYS A 35 5.11 4.59 11.19
C CYS A 35 6.46 4.71 10.47
N GLY A 36 7.52 4.13 11.04
CA GLY A 36 8.86 4.17 10.45
C GLY A 36 8.92 3.63 9.01
N HIS A 37 8.21 2.54 8.72
CA HIS A 37 8.16 1.97 7.36
C HIS A 37 7.42 2.86 6.36
N SER A 38 6.30 3.48 6.77
CA SER A 38 5.56 4.39 5.88
C SER A 38 6.36 5.66 5.61
N TRP A 39 7.00 6.21 6.65
CA TRP A 39 7.87 7.38 6.51
C TRP A 39 9.07 7.11 5.62
N LEU A 40 9.71 5.94 5.77
CA LEU A 40 10.84 5.55 4.93
C LEU A 40 10.48 5.50 3.45
N LEU A 41 9.34 4.91 3.10
CA LEU A 41 8.86 4.86 1.71
C LEU A 41 8.51 6.26 1.19
N GLU A 42 7.77 7.03 1.98
CA GLU A 42 7.37 8.41 1.63
C GLU A 42 8.59 9.30 1.32
N ALA A 43 9.64 9.20 2.15
CA ALA A 43 10.86 9.99 1.99
C ALA A 43 11.74 9.52 0.81
N THR A 44 11.71 8.24 0.45
CA THR A 44 12.60 7.67 -0.58
C THR A 44 12.02 7.71 -1.99
N LEU A 45 10.68 7.60 -2.13
CA LEU A 45 10.00 7.58 -3.43
C LEU A 45 10.32 8.77 -4.36
N PRO A 46 10.42 10.03 -3.88
CA PRO A 46 10.75 11.17 -4.74
C PRO A 46 12.09 11.06 -5.46
N GLY A 47 13.04 10.28 -4.92
CA GLY A 47 14.35 10.02 -5.53
C GLY A 47 14.37 8.92 -6.59
N ILE A 48 13.23 8.28 -6.87
CA ILE A 48 13.13 7.19 -7.84
C ILE A 48 12.29 7.64 -9.04
N ASP A 49 12.94 8.27 -10.04
CA ASP A 49 12.27 8.83 -11.22
C ASP A 49 11.35 7.84 -11.94
N ARG A 50 11.74 6.56 -11.96
CA ARG A 50 10.97 5.48 -12.59
C ARG A 50 9.58 5.27 -11.97
N VAL A 51 9.38 5.69 -10.72
CA VAL A 51 8.15 5.45 -9.96
C VAL A 51 7.18 6.64 -10.02
N ARG A 52 7.68 7.87 -10.20
CA ARG A 52 6.92 9.13 -10.09
C ARG A 52 5.59 9.15 -10.86
N ASN A 53 5.55 8.57 -12.06
CA ASN A 53 4.34 8.56 -12.91
C ASN A 53 3.62 7.20 -12.96
N ARG A 54 4.18 6.16 -12.34
CA ARG A 54 3.74 4.76 -12.45
C ARG A 54 3.03 4.24 -11.20
N LEU A 55 3.12 4.97 -10.09
CA LEU A 55 2.57 4.57 -8.80
C LEU A 55 1.63 5.67 -8.30
N GLU A 56 0.46 5.27 -7.84
CA GLU A 56 -0.40 6.13 -7.05
C GLU A 56 -0.04 5.95 -5.57
N VAL A 57 0.17 7.05 -4.84
CA VAL A 57 0.45 7.00 -3.40
C VAL A 57 -0.73 7.60 -2.66
N ARG A 58 -1.33 6.84 -1.74
CA ARG A 58 -2.43 7.30 -0.88
C ARG A 58 -2.01 7.26 0.57
N ARG A 59 -2.32 8.33 1.29
CA ARG A 59 -2.06 8.48 2.73
C ARG A 59 -3.35 8.17 3.48
N ILE A 60 -3.26 7.29 4.45
CA ILE A 60 -4.38 6.73 5.19
C ILE A 60 -4.27 7.14 6.65
N GLY A 61 -5.36 7.65 7.21
CA GLY A 61 -5.43 7.99 8.62
C GLY A 61 -5.24 6.78 9.55
N PHE A 62 -4.74 7.05 10.75
CA PHE A 62 -4.54 6.03 11.78
C PHE A 62 -5.80 5.33 12.28
N PRO A 63 -6.92 6.04 12.53
CA PRO A 63 -8.11 5.44 13.12
C PRO A 63 -8.62 4.23 12.34
N ARG A 64 -9.00 3.18 13.08
CA ARG A 64 -9.69 2.01 12.53
C ARG A 64 -11.21 2.21 12.65
N PRO A 65 -12.02 1.73 11.70
CA PRO A 65 -11.65 0.92 10.52
C PRO A 65 -11.13 1.77 9.35
N ARG A 66 -10.02 1.33 8.72
CA ARG A 66 -9.42 1.98 7.55
C ARG A 66 -10.18 1.60 6.28
N ARG A 67 -11.27 2.32 6.00
CA ARG A 67 -12.20 2.01 4.90
C ARG A 67 -11.51 1.95 3.54
N ASP A 68 -10.60 2.87 3.27
CA ASP A 68 -9.85 2.93 2.01
C ASP A 68 -8.95 1.70 1.81
N VAL A 69 -8.39 1.17 2.90
CA VAL A 69 -7.59 -0.07 2.87
C VAL A 69 -8.52 -1.26 2.66
N ILE A 70 -9.65 -1.32 3.37
CA ILE A 70 -10.64 -2.40 3.24
C ILE A 70 -11.18 -2.49 1.82
N GLY A 71 -11.50 -1.34 1.19
CA GLY A 71 -12.03 -1.30 -0.17
C GLY A 71 -11.06 -1.85 -1.22
N LEU A 72 -9.75 -1.85 -0.96
CA LEU A 72 -8.72 -2.29 -1.90
C LEU A 72 -8.11 -3.66 -1.57
N VAL A 73 -7.91 -3.95 -0.29
CA VAL A 73 -7.19 -5.15 0.21
C VAL A 73 -8.16 -6.20 0.77
N GLY A 74 -9.38 -5.79 1.11
CA GLY A 74 -10.36 -6.61 1.82
C GLY A 74 -10.25 -6.47 3.35
N GLU A 75 -11.09 -7.21 4.06
CA GLU A 75 -11.21 -7.08 5.52
C GLU A 75 -10.14 -7.84 6.31
N SER A 76 -9.45 -8.78 5.68
CA SER A 76 -8.50 -9.69 6.33
C SER A 76 -7.16 -9.04 6.66
N ASP A 77 -6.70 -8.08 5.85
CA ASP A 77 -5.44 -7.37 6.06
C ASP A 77 -5.63 -5.86 5.98
N ARG A 78 -5.25 -5.18 7.06
CA ARG A 78 -5.32 -3.71 7.21
C ARG A 78 -3.98 -3.14 7.66
N SER A 79 -2.89 -3.89 7.49
CA SER A 79 -1.54 -3.44 7.78
C SER A 79 -1.15 -2.28 6.85
N LEU A 80 -0.16 -1.50 7.26
CA LEU A 80 0.44 -0.44 6.43
C LEU A 80 1.94 -0.42 6.75
N PRO A 81 2.81 -0.14 5.76
CA PRO A 81 2.49 0.18 4.36
C PRO A 81 2.05 -1.04 3.54
N THR A 82 1.22 -0.85 2.51
CA THR A 82 0.72 -1.92 1.63
C THR A 82 0.71 -1.49 0.17
N LEU A 83 1.28 -2.29 -0.72
CA LEU A 83 1.21 -2.09 -2.16
C LEU A 83 0.09 -2.94 -2.76
N VAL A 84 -0.89 -2.29 -3.37
CA VAL A 84 -1.98 -2.92 -4.12
C VAL A 84 -1.59 -2.92 -5.59
N THR A 85 -1.39 -4.10 -6.14
CA THR A 85 -1.07 -4.27 -7.57
C THR A 85 -2.31 -4.67 -8.34
N CYS A 86 -2.42 -4.13 -9.55
CA CYS A 86 -3.37 -4.58 -10.53
C CYS A 86 -2.95 -5.98 -11.00
N SER A 87 -3.81 -6.97 -10.82
CA SER A 87 -3.55 -8.32 -11.32
C SER A 87 -3.50 -8.28 -12.84
N ALA A 88 -2.44 -8.85 -13.44
CA ALA A 88 -2.35 -9.05 -14.89
C ALA A 88 -3.40 -10.05 -15.44
N ARG A 89 -4.28 -10.58 -14.59
CA ARG A 89 -5.18 -11.68 -14.94
C ARG A 89 -6.57 -11.15 -15.25
N CYS A 90 -6.73 -10.79 -16.52
CA CYS A 90 -7.97 -11.12 -17.21
C CYS A 90 -8.09 -12.67 -17.22
N THR A 91 -9.14 -13.18 -16.60
CA THR A 91 -9.57 -14.60 -16.49
C THR A 91 -8.47 -15.65 -16.25
N GLY A 92 -8.37 -16.13 -15.00
CA GLY A 92 -7.94 -17.51 -14.73
C GLY A 92 -6.59 -17.75 -14.07
N SER A 93 -6.14 -16.95 -13.09
CA SER A 93 -5.09 -17.45 -12.20
C SER A 93 -5.17 -16.83 -10.80
N ALA A 94 -4.98 -17.63 -9.75
CA ALA A 94 -4.84 -17.22 -8.35
C ALA A 94 -3.39 -16.86 -8.02
N ILE A 95 -3.09 -15.73 -7.36
CA ILE A 95 -2.00 -15.52 -6.38
C ILE A 95 -2.21 -14.14 -5.72
N ALA A 96 -2.50 -14.15 -4.42
CA ALA A 96 -2.13 -13.06 -3.51
C ALA A 96 -0.64 -13.22 -3.21
N ALA A 97 0.20 -12.28 -3.66
CA ALA A 97 1.62 -12.30 -3.36
C ALA A 97 1.90 -11.38 -2.18
N ASN A 98 1.68 -11.88 -0.97
CA ASN A 98 2.52 -11.49 0.16
C ASN A 98 3.88 -12.14 -0.09
N HIS A 99 4.81 -11.39 -0.69
CA HIS A 99 6.20 -11.83 -0.83
C HIS A 99 6.87 -11.74 0.55
N PRO A 100 7.41 -12.82 1.13
CA PRO A 100 8.30 -12.72 2.27
C PRO A 100 9.57 -12.00 1.82
N SER A 101 10.03 -11.03 2.62
CA SER A 101 11.28 -10.31 2.38
C SER A 101 12.46 -11.26 2.50
N GLU A 102 13.04 -11.70 1.38
CA GLU A 102 14.43 -12.16 1.37
C GLU A 102 15.33 -11.02 0.91
N GLY A 103 16.24 -10.64 1.81
CA GLY A 103 17.14 -9.51 1.65
C GLY A 103 18.32 -9.79 0.72
N MET A 104 19.03 -8.68 0.44
CA MET A 104 20.26 -8.51 -0.33
C MET A 104 20.13 -8.41 -1.86
N ALA A 105 20.12 -7.17 -2.35
CA ALA A 105 20.59 -6.84 -3.70
C ALA A 105 22.07 -6.42 -3.61
N GLU A 106 22.94 -7.14 -4.31
CA GLU A 106 24.35 -6.77 -4.43
C GLU A 106 24.52 -5.65 -5.47
N LEU A 107 25.21 -4.57 -5.08
CA LEU A 107 25.56 -3.48 -5.98
C LEU A 107 26.79 -3.91 -6.80
N ARG A 108 26.55 -4.45 -8.00
CA ARG A 108 27.65 -4.68 -8.95
C ARG A 108 28.17 -3.33 -9.46
N ARG A 109 29.46 -3.06 -9.20
CA ARG A 109 30.22 -1.97 -9.82
C ARG A 109 30.52 -2.28 -11.27
#